data_AF-A0A2V1B9L9-F1
#
_entry.id   AF-A0A2V1B9L9-F1
#
_cell.length_a   1.000
_cell.length_b   1.000
_cell.length_c   1.000
_cell.angle_alpha   90.00
_cell.angle_beta   90.00
_cell.angle_gamma   90.00
#
_symmetry.space_group_name_H-M   'P 1'
#
loop_
_entity.id
_entity.type
_entity.pdbx_description
1 polymer ?
#
loop_
_entity_poly.entity_id
_entity_poly.type
_entity_poly.pdbx_seq_one_letter_code
_entity_poly.pdbx_strand_id
1 'polypeptide(L)' 'SITTIKRILKNRGITNWHAKRRSLLTEAHAAKQLAWCLAHRRWTIEEWGLVAWSDECSVERGRGKRQEWVF' A
#
# COMPACT_ATOMS: atom_id res chain seq x y z
N SER A 1 -32.43 -4.46 -13.23
CA SER A 1 -32.33 -3.53 -12.08
C SER A 1 -30.87 -3.35 -11.68
N ILE A 2 -30.44 -2.12 -11.39
CA ILE A 2 -29.07 -1.76 -10.97
C ILE A 2 -28.65 -2.51 -9.68
N THR A 3 -29.62 -2.80 -8.80
CA THR A 3 -29.40 -3.55 -7.56
C THR A 3 -28.96 -4.99 -7.80
N THR A 4 -29.50 -5.63 -8.83
CA THR A 4 -29.14 -7.00 -9.22
C THR A 4 -27.68 -7.08 -9.67
N ILE A 5 -27.23 -6.12 -10.48
CA ILE A 5 -25.85 -6.05 -10.99
C ILE A 5 -24.87 -5.82 -9.83
N LYS A 6 -25.17 -4.87 -8.93
CA LYS A 6 -24.33 -4.61 -7.74
C LYS A 6 -24.17 -5.85 -6.85
N ARG A 7 -25.25 -6.62 -6.64
CA ARG A 7 -25.21 -7.85 -5.84
C ARG A 7 -24.34 -8.93 -6.50
N ILE A 8 -24.43 -9.11 -7.82
CA ILE A 8 -23.62 -10.07 -8.56
C ILE A 8 -22.13 -9.69 -8.49
N LEU A 9 -21.79 -8.42 -8.70
CA LEU A 9 -20.41 -7.93 -8.61
C LEU A 9 -19.83 -8.14 -7.20
N LYS A 10 -20.60 -7.79 -6.16
CA LYS A 10 -20.19 -8.00 -4.77
C LYS A 10 -19.95 -9.48 -4.45
N ASN A 11 -20.83 -10.37 -4.92
CA ASN A 11 -20.66 -11.82 -4.76
C ASN A 11 -19.41 -12.35 -5.48
N ARG A 12 -18.94 -11.66 -6.52
CA ARG A 12 -17.67 -11.95 -7.23
C ARG A 12 -16.47 -11.18 -6.67
N GLY A 13 -16.62 -10.49 -5.54
CA GLY A 13 -15.54 -9.73 -4.89
C GLY A 13 -15.24 -8.37 -5.52
N ILE A 14 -16.04 -7.94 -6.50
CA ILE A 14 -15.89 -6.64 -7.17
C ILE A 14 -16.73 -5.61 -6.41
N THR A 15 -16.05 -4.68 -5.73
CA THR A 15 -16.65 -3.62 -4.92
C THR A 15 -15.84 -2.35 -5.11
N ASN A 16 -16.41 -1.21 -4.71
CA ASN A 16 -15.65 0.04 -4.68
C ASN A 16 -14.56 -0.04 -3.60
N TRP A 17 -13.35 0.39 -3.95
CA TRP A 17 -12.20 0.47 -3.05
C TRP A 17 -11.69 1.91 -2.92
N HIS A 18 -11.08 2.22 -1.79
CA HIS A 18 -10.37 3.49 -1.64
C HIS A 18 -9.19 3.55 -2.61
N ALA A 19 -9.19 4.57 -3.46
CA ALA A 19 -8.08 4.85 -4.35
C ALA A 19 -6.89 5.32 -3.49
N LYS A 20 -5.90 4.44 -3.33
CA LYS A 20 -4.61 4.82 -2.74
C LYS A 20 -3.61 4.96 -3.87
N ARG A 21 -3.02 6.16 -4.00
CA ARG A 21 -1.88 6.36 -4.88
C ARG A 21 -0.72 5.50 -4.37
N ARG A 22 -0.39 4.46 -5.11
CA ARG A 22 0.80 3.64 -4.86
C ARG A 22 1.82 3.95 -5.94
N SER A 23 3.10 3.94 -5.58
CA SER A 23 4.16 3.95 -6.59
C SER A 23 4.05 2.69 -7.45
N LEU A 24 4.35 2.82 -8.74
CA LEU A 24 4.41 1.69 -9.63
C LEU A 24 5.56 0.76 -9.18
N LEU A 25 5.22 -0.50 -8.91
CA LEU A 25 6.21 -1.52 -8.60
C LEU A 25 6.82 -2.02 -9.90
N THR A 26 7.93 -1.42 -10.30
CA THR A 26 8.73 -1.91 -11.43
C THR A 26 9.47 -3.18 -11.02
N GLU A 27 9.84 -4.01 -11.98
CA GLU A 27 10.61 -5.23 -11.74
C GLU A 27 11.93 -4.94 -11.00
N ALA A 28 12.59 -3.82 -11.35
CA ALA A 28 13.80 -3.37 -10.67
C ALA A 28 13.56 -3.01 -9.20
N HIS A 29 12.44 -2.34 -8.87
CA HIS A 29 12.08 -2.06 -7.49
C HIS A 29 11.74 -3.34 -6.72
N ALA A 30 10.98 -4.25 -7.33
CA ALA A 30 10.61 -5.52 -6.73
C ALA A 30 11.85 -6.37 -6.41
N ALA A 31 12.80 -6.47 -7.34
CA ALA A 31 14.05 -7.21 -7.13
C ALA A 31 14.88 -6.63 -5.99
N LYS A 32 15.03 -5.29 -5.91
CA LYS A 32 15.75 -4.62 -4.81
C LYS A 32 15.07 -4.85 -3.46
N GLN A 33 13.75 -4.71 -3.39
CA GLN A 33 12.98 -4.97 -2.17
C GLN A 33 13.11 -6.43 -1.73
N LEU A 34 12.99 -7.38 -2.66
CA LEU A 34 13.13 -8.81 -2.36
C LEU A 34 14.53 -9.13 -1.83
N ALA A 35 15.58 -8.63 -2.47
CA ALA A 35 16.95 -8.84 -2.03
C ALA A 35 17.19 -8.28 -0.62
N TRP A 36 16.69 -7.07 -0.35
CA TRP A 36 16.77 -6.47 0.98
C TRP A 36 16.03 -7.31 2.03
N CYS A 37 14.79 -7.72 1.76
CA CYS A 37 14.00 -8.57 2.66
C CYS A 37 14.69 -9.91 2.93
N LEU A 38 15.26 -10.56 1.91
CA LEU A 38 15.95 -11.84 2.08
C LEU A 38 17.20 -11.72 2.94
N ALA A 39 17.98 -10.64 2.76
CA ALA A 39 19.17 -10.37 3.57
C ALA A 39 18.83 -10.14 5.05
N HIS A 40 17.67 -9.55 5.35
CA HIS A 40 17.28 -9.16 6.71
C HIS A 40 16.21 -10.08 7.33
N ARG A 41 15.76 -11.15 6.64
CA ARG A 41 14.62 -11.97 7.11
C ARG A 41 14.83 -12.66 8.46
N ARG A 42 16.10 -12.84 8.86
CA ARG A 42 16.50 -13.51 10.09
C ARG A 42 16.99 -12.55 11.17
N TRP A 43 16.90 -11.24 10.92
CA TRP A 43 17.34 -10.26 11.89
C TRP A 43 16.55 -10.36 13.19
N THR A 44 17.26 -10.27 14.31
CA THR A 44 16.65 -10.25 15.64
C THR A 44 16.13 -8.86 16.00
N ILE A 45 15.35 -8.78 17.08
CA ILE A 45 14.79 -7.51 17.58
C ILE A 45 15.93 -6.55 17.95
N GLU A 46 17.01 -7.07 18.53
CA GLU A 46 18.19 -6.28 18.92
C GLU A 46 18.89 -5.69 17.68
N GLU A 47 19.02 -6.46 16.60
CA GLU A 47 19.61 -5.97 15.34
C GLU A 47 18.76 -4.86 14.71
N TRP A 48 17.44 -4.99 14.73
CA TRP A 48 16.54 -3.90 14.30
C TRP A 48 16.65 -2.66 15.20
N GLY A 49 16.89 -2.85 16.49
CA GLY A 49 17.06 -1.77 17.47
C GLY A 49 18.31 -0.91 17.22
N LEU A 50 19.28 -1.39 16.45
CA LEU A 50 20.45 -0.62 16.05
C LEU A 50 20.19 0.33 14.88
N VAL A 51 19.07 0.19 14.17
CA VAL A 51 18.76 1.01 12.99
C VAL A 51 18.01 2.28 13.39
N ALA A 52 18.64 3.43 13.11
CA ALA A 52 17.97 4.73 13.19
C ALA A 52 17.31 5.06 11.85
N TRP A 53 15.98 5.11 11.83
CA TRP A 53 15.19 5.44 10.64
C TRP A 53 14.90 6.94 10.58
N SER A 54 15.03 7.53 9.40
CA SER A 54 14.63 8.91 9.13
C SER A 54 13.88 9.01 7.81
N ASP A 55 12.83 9.83 7.76
CA ASP A 55 12.10 10.18 6.54
C ASP A 55 11.58 11.62 6.66
N GLU A 56 11.31 12.26 5.53
CA GLU A 56 10.74 13.60 5.46
C GLU A 56 9.25 13.54 5.11
N CYS A 57 8.41 14.34 5.78
CA CYS A 57 7.00 14.45 5.42
C CYS A 57 6.51 15.90 5.30
N SER A 58 5.63 16.15 4.33
CA SER A 58 4.91 17.43 4.19
C SER A 58 3.61 17.41 5.01
N VAL A 59 3.49 18.35 5.94
CA VAL A 59 2.31 18.56 6.78
C VAL A 59 1.57 19.81 6.32
N GLU A 60 0.39 19.61 5.73
CA GLU A 60 -0.42 20.67 5.14
C GLU A 60 -1.85 20.65 5.69
N ARG A 61 -2.36 21.83 6.03
CA ARG A 61 -3.72 21.98 6.57
C ARG A 61 -4.77 21.62 5.51
N GLY A 62 -5.45 20.50 5.68
CA GLY A 62 -6.56 20.04 4.82
C GLY A 62 -6.20 18.97 3.78
N ARG A 63 -4.93 18.56 3.72
CA ARG A 63 -4.49 17.43 2.89
C ARG A 63 -5.17 16.13 3.34
N GLY A 64 -5.69 15.35 2.39
CA GLY A 64 -6.37 14.07 2.66
C GLY A 64 -7.87 14.15 2.97
N LYS A 65 -8.49 15.35 2.95
CA LYS A 65 -9.94 15.50 3.16
C LYS A 65 -10.81 14.98 2.01
N ARG A 66 -10.28 14.91 0.79
CA ARG A 66 -11.00 14.41 -0.39
C ARG A 66 -10.72 12.93 -0.58
N GLN A 67 -11.77 12.12 -0.57
CA GLN A 67 -11.67 10.67 -0.73
C GLN A 67 -11.98 10.28 -2.17
N GLU A 68 -11.05 9.58 -2.80
CA GLU A 68 -11.20 9.09 -4.17
C GLU A 68 -11.51 7.58 -4.12
N TRP A 69 -12.44 7.14 -4.96
CA TRP A 69 -12.90 5.75 -5.04
C TRP A 69 -12.57 5.19 -6.42
N VAL A 70 -12.10 3.94 -6.45
CA VAL A 70 -11.87 3.16 -7.68
C VAL A 70 -12.77 1.92 -7.66
N PHE A 71 -13.14 1.45 -8.87
CA PHE A 71 -13.93 0.25 -9.09
C PHE A 71 -13.04 -0.99 -9.24
#